data_AF-A0A923CCW7-F1
#
_entry.id   AF-A0A923CCW7-F1
#
_cell.length_a   1.000
_cell.length_b   1.000
_cell.length_c   1.000
_cell.angle_alpha   90.00
_cell.angle_beta   90.00
_cell.angle_gamma   90.00
#
_symmetry.space_group_name_H-M   'P 1'
#
loop_
_entity.id
_entity.type
_entity.pdbx_description
1 polymer ?
#
loop_
_entity_poly.entity_id
_entity_poly.type
_entity_poly.pdbx_seq_one_letter_code
_entity_poly.pdbx_strand_id
1 'polypeptide(L)'
;MTKASKLPRQRKPLRIGIAARIYAAVGLMTALTIVASAVAWLSFGRVDKTVQDMAGQKMPMVELALELSQAATLSTALAPRFMDVENVQQRAALTSELDRIEARQFDLIRRIGALSGLDMKATQQAVDELSRTINEINDLTGARMRNAAAMNGLLENLGKAGRVFSGVVGSEADEARFNVTMGIESIKGLSGEQLDAAMKTLNDRDFPVFDFARKLEAQVNEMMGMLRETAQIPDKARLDIARERFKATAMRIRMELQAAEAASSNPFRGQVVEAVIAMGEGRSGIVEMRERDLTTLGEIATTLKTVDSAAATLRGQVDKLVEGARGEAVAASASTASLIQQSEMWLGAIGIGSLLIALSLSL
;
A
#
# COMPACT_ATOMS: atom_id res chain seq x y z
N MET A 1 -112.72 19.45 38.73
CA MET A 1 -113.18 19.20 37.36
C MET A 1 -111.98 19.01 36.44
N THR A 2 -111.84 17.79 35.94
CA THR A 2 -110.75 17.24 35.11
C THR A 2 -110.89 17.66 33.65
N LYS A 3 -109.79 18.06 32.98
CA LYS A 3 -109.67 18.00 31.51
C LYS A 3 -108.25 17.64 31.03
N ALA A 4 -108.17 16.40 30.56
CA ALA A 4 -107.50 15.87 29.36
C ALA A 4 -106.00 16.12 29.09
N SER A 5 -105.26 15.02 29.26
CA SER A 5 -103.92 14.69 28.75
C SER A 5 -103.81 14.80 27.21
N LYS A 6 -102.67 15.32 26.72
CA LYS A 6 -102.24 15.25 25.31
C LYS A 6 -101.34 14.02 25.10
N LEU A 7 -101.74 13.15 24.18
CA LEU A 7 -100.99 11.98 23.72
C LEU A 7 -99.78 12.36 22.84
N PRO A 8 -98.69 11.57 22.83
CA PRO A 8 -97.51 11.82 22.00
C PRO A 8 -97.78 11.46 20.52
N ARG A 9 -97.32 12.32 19.60
CA ARG A 9 -97.33 12.07 18.15
C ARG A 9 -96.37 10.91 17.82
N GLN A 10 -96.92 9.74 17.51
CA GLN A 10 -96.20 8.68 16.78
C GLN A 10 -95.79 9.18 15.39
N ARG A 11 -94.49 9.18 15.09
CA ARG A 11 -93.98 9.34 13.72
C ARG A 11 -94.30 8.08 12.92
N LYS A 12 -95.05 8.22 11.82
CA LYS A 12 -95.29 7.11 10.86
C LYS A 12 -93.96 6.68 10.22
N PRO A 13 -93.62 5.38 10.18
CA PRO A 13 -92.48 4.90 9.41
C PRO A 13 -92.80 5.05 7.91
N LEU A 14 -91.89 5.68 7.16
CA LEU A 14 -91.95 5.69 5.70
C LEU A 14 -91.88 4.24 5.21
N ARG A 15 -92.96 3.74 4.61
CA ARG A 15 -92.98 2.43 3.96
C ARG A 15 -92.31 2.56 2.59
N ILE A 16 -91.00 2.33 2.57
CA ILE A 16 -90.20 2.25 1.35
C ILE A 16 -90.59 0.97 0.61
N GLY A 17 -90.99 1.10 -0.66
CA GLY A 17 -91.35 -0.05 -1.50
C GLY A 17 -90.16 -0.99 -1.72
N ILE A 18 -90.43 -2.30 -1.81
CA ILE A 18 -89.41 -3.36 -1.92
C ILE A 18 -88.43 -3.08 -3.06
N ALA A 19 -88.91 -2.56 -4.20
CA ALA A 19 -88.06 -2.19 -5.33
C ALA A 19 -87.04 -1.08 -4.99
N ALA A 20 -87.43 -0.04 -4.24
CA ALA A 20 -86.53 1.03 -3.83
C ALA A 20 -85.47 0.54 -2.82
N ARG A 21 -85.81 -0.42 -1.95
CA ARG A 21 -84.86 -1.10 -1.06
C ARG A 21 -83.83 -1.92 -1.84
N ILE A 22 -84.25 -2.65 -2.88
CA ILE A 22 -83.35 -3.45 -3.72
C ILE A 22 -82.40 -2.55 -4.52
N TYR A 23 -82.91 -1.49 -5.17
CA TYR A 23 -82.06 -0.56 -5.91
C TYR A 23 -81.08 0.21 -5.02
N ALA A 24 -81.48 0.58 -3.80
CA ALA A 24 -80.57 1.19 -2.83
C ALA A 24 -79.46 0.23 -2.36
N ALA A 25 -79.79 -1.05 -2.11
CA ALA A 25 -78.82 -2.06 -1.72
C ALA A 25 -77.81 -2.35 -2.84
N VAL A 26 -78.27 -2.48 -4.08
CA VAL A 26 -77.42 -2.70 -5.25
C VAL A 26 -76.51 -1.50 -5.51
N GLY A 27 -77.06 -0.27 -5.46
CA GLY A 27 -76.29 0.97 -5.63
C GLY A 27 -75.22 1.15 -4.55
N LEU A 28 -75.54 0.78 -3.30
CA LEU A 28 -74.58 0.79 -2.20
C LEU A 28 -73.44 -0.23 -2.44
N MET A 29 -73.78 -1.46 -2.86
CA MET A 29 -72.77 -2.47 -3.20
C MET A 29 -71.84 -2.00 -4.32
N THR A 30 -72.39 -1.39 -5.37
CA THR A 30 -71.57 -0.88 -6.49
C THR A 30 -70.67 0.26 -6.03
N ALA A 31 -71.19 1.22 -5.26
CA ALA A 31 -70.38 2.30 -4.69
C ALA A 31 -69.23 1.78 -3.82
N LEU A 32 -69.50 0.78 -2.97
CA LEU A 32 -68.48 0.12 -2.15
C LEU A 32 -67.43 -0.60 -2.98
N THR A 33 -67.84 -1.26 -4.06
CA THR A 33 -66.91 -1.96 -4.96
C THR A 33 -65.99 -0.98 -5.67
N ILE A 34 -66.51 0.19 -6.06
CA ILE A 34 -65.73 1.29 -6.66
C ILE A 34 -64.75 1.87 -5.65
N VAL A 35 -65.18 2.13 -4.42
CA VAL A 35 -64.31 2.64 -3.34
C VAL A 35 -63.22 1.62 -2.99
N ALA A 36 -63.57 0.34 -2.86
CA ALA A 36 -62.60 -0.74 -2.62
C ALA A 36 -61.59 -0.85 -3.76
N SER A 37 -62.03 -0.74 -5.01
CA SER A 37 -61.14 -0.74 -6.18
C SER A 37 -60.22 0.48 -6.21
N ALA A 38 -60.71 1.67 -5.85
CA ALA A 38 -59.90 2.89 -5.78
C ALA A 38 -58.86 2.82 -4.66
N VAL A 39 -59.23 2.29 -3.49
CA VAL A 39 -58.32 2.05 -2.36
C VAL A 39 -57.26 1.01 -2.72
N ALA A 40 -57.66 -0.09 -3.37
CA ALA A 40 -56.73 -1.09 -3.88
C ALA A 40 -55.75 -0.49 -4.89
N TRP A 41 -56.23 0.35 -5.82
CA TRP A 41 -55.37 1.00 -6.82
C TRP A 41 -54.37 1.97 -6.20
N LEU A 42 -54.80 2.81 -5.25
CA LEU A 42 -53.89 3.72 -4.52
C LEU A 42 -52.87 2.97 -3.65
N SER A 43 -53.25 1.81 -3.11
CA SER A 43 -52.35 0.95 -2.33
C SER A 43 -51.33 0.27 -3.23
N PHE A 44 -51.78 -0.39 -4.32
CA PHE A 44 -50.90 -1.05 -5.28
C PHE A 44 -49.92 -0.08 -5.94
N GLY A 45 -50.36 1.11 -6.36
CA GLY A 45 -49.47 2.10 -6.98
C GLY A 45 -48.41 2.69 -6.03
N ARG A 46 -48.58 2.57 -4.71
CA ARG A 46 -47.58 2.99 -3.71
C ARG A 46 -46.65 1.84 -3.31
N VAL A 47 -47.17 0.62 -3.22
CA VAL A 47 -46.34 -0.59 -3.05
C VAL A 47 -45.41 -0.75 -4.26
N ASP A 48 -45.88 -0.46 -5.47
CA ASP A 48 -45.07 -0.47 -6.69
C ASP A 48 -43.87 0.48 -6.58
N LYS A 49 -44.08 1.71 -6.08
CA LYS A 49 -42.99 2.67 -5.82
C LYS A 49 -41.98 2.17 -4.78
N THR A 50 -42.41 1.57 -3.68
CA THR A 50 -41.47 1.09 -2.65
C THR A 50 -40.71 -0.15 -3.10
N VAL A 51 -41.36 -1.07 -3.80
CA VAL A 51 -40.70 -2.25 -4.40
C VAL A 51 -39.72 -1.81 -5.48
N GLN A 52 -40.07 -0.78 -6.27
CA GLN A 52 -39.19 -0.21 -7.29
C GLN A 52 -38.01 0.57 -6.70
N ASP A 53 -38.16 1.25 -5.56
CA ASP A 53 -37.04 1.87 -4.83
C ASP A 53 -36.10 0.82 -4.19
N MET A 54 -36.65 -0.25 -3.59
CA MET A 54 -35.85 -1.34 -3.02
C MET A 54 -35.12 -2.17 -4.09
N ALA A 55 -35.81 -2.55 -5.16
CA ALA A 55 -35.28 -3.38 -6.24
C ALA A 55 -34.45 -2.57 -7.27
N GLY A 56 -34.73 -1.27 -7.43
CA GLY A 56 -34.09 -0.42 -8.43
C GLY A 56 -32.88 0.38 -7.93
N GLN A 57 -32.80 0.71 -6.63
CA GLN A 57 -31.71 1.56 -6.10
C GLN A 57 -30.92 0.94 -4.94
N LYS A 58 -31.60 0.29 -3.97
CA LYS A 58 -30.95 -0.07 -2.69
C LYS A 58 -30.15 -1.38 -2.71
N MET A 59 -30.66 -2.43 -3.38
CA MET A 59 -29.88 -3.68 -3.54
C MET A 59 -28.60 -3.51 -4.40
N PRO A 60 -28.63 -2.82 -5.56
CA PRO A 60 -27.43 -2.59 -6.35
C PRO A 60 -26.36 -1.78 -5.60
N MET A 61 -26.75 -0.89 -4.69
CA MET A 61 -25.81 -0.08 -3.92
C MET A 61 -24.96 -0.93 -2.96
N VAL A 62 -25.59 -1.89 -2.27
CA VAL A 62 -24.87 -2.80 -1.36
C VAL A 62 -23.90 -3.69 -2.16
N GLU A 63 -24.31 -4.18 -3.33
CA GLU A 63 -23.45 -4.97 -4.22
C GLU A 63 -22.23 -4.17 -4.70
N LEU A 64 -22.43 -2.95 -5.20
CA LEU A 64 -21.34 -2.08 -5.64
C LEU A 64 -20.40 -1.69 -4.50
N ALA A 65 -20.93 -1.46 -3.29
CA ALA A 65 -20.12 -1.17 -2.11
C ALA A 65 -19.29 -2.39 -1.68
N LEU A 66 -19.86 -3.60 -1.74
CA LEU A 66 -19.13 -4.83 -1.49
C LEU A 66 -18.05 -5.10 -2.56
N GLU A 67 -18.34 -4.84 -3.84
CA GLU A 67 -17.34 -4.88 -4.90
C GLU A 67 -16.19 -3.89 -4.66
N LEU A 68 -16.50 -2.69 -4.16
CA LEU A 68 -15.49 -1.68 -3.82
C LEU A 68 -14.61 -2.15 -2.66
N SER A 69 -15.20 -2.77 -1.63
CA SER A 69 -14.46 -3.39 -0.53
C SER A 69 -13.56 -4.53 -1.00
N GLN A 70 -14.06 -5.36 -1.93
CA GLN A 70 -13.27 -6.44 -2.52
C GLN A 70 -12.09 -5.89 -3.32
N ALA A 71 -12.31 -4.88 -4.17
CA ALA A 71 -11.27 -4.22 -4.94
C ALA A 71 -10.21 -3.57 -4.02
N ALA A 72 -10.63 -2.93 -2.93
CA ALA A 72 -9.73 -2.39 -1.90
C ALA A 72 -8.87 -3.47 -1.24
N THR A 73 -9.47 -4.62 -0.93
CA THR A 73 -8.76 -5.77 -0.35
C THR A 73 -7.73 -6.35 -1.32
N LEU A 74 -8.08 -6.46 -2.61
CA LEU A 74 -7.15 -6.88 -3.65
C LEU A 74 -5.98 -5.89 -3.80
N SER A 75 -6.26 -4.58 -3.81
CA SER A 75 -5.23 -3.53 -3.87
C SER A 75 -4.25 -3.63 -2.69
N THR A 76 -4.77 -3.79 -1.47
CA THR A 76 -3.97 -4.00 -0.25
C THR A 76 -3.07 -5.24 -0.36
N ALA A 77 -3.59 -6.34 -0.93
CA ALA A 77 -2.85 -7.58 -1.11
C ALA A 77 -1.72 -7.47 -2.17
N LEU A 78 -1.74 -6.45 -3.04
CA LEU A 78 -0.65 -6.19 -3.98
C LEU A 78 0.56 -5.53 -3.32
N ALA A 79 0.34 -4.72 -2.29
CA ALA A 79 1.41 -3.96 -1.63
C ALA A 79 2.62 -4.82 -1.20
N PRO A 80 2.45 -5.94 -0.46
CA PRO A 80 3.58 -6.81 -0.11
C PRO A 80 4.19 -7.51 -1.33
N ARG A 81 3.43 -7.79 -2.41
CA ARG A 81 3.97 -8.44 -3.62
C ARG A 81 5.00 -7.57 -4.34
N PHE A 82 4.99 -6.25 -4.18
CA PHE A 82 6.05 -5.37 -4.68
C PHE A 82 7.40 -5.61 -3.98
N MET A 83 7.43 -6.23 -2.80
CA MET A 83 8.69 -6.61 -2.16
C MET A 83 9.36 -7.79 -2.84
N ASP A 84 8.58 -8.72 -3.36
CA ASP A 84 9.06 -9.95 -4.00
C ASP A 84 9.48 -9.74 -5.47
N VAL A 85 9.40 -8.50 -5.97
CA VAL A 85 9.82 -8.16 -7.33
C VAL A 85 11.34 -8.24 -7.47
N GLU A 86 11.79 -9.08 -8.39
CA GLU A 86 13.20 -9.31 -8.71
C GLU A 86 13.64 -8.62 -10.00
N ASN A 87 12.70 -8.36 -10.92
CA ASN A 87 13.01 -7.79 -12.24
C ASN A 87 11.96 -6.80 -12.75
N VAL A 88 12.32 -6.06 -13.80
CA VAL A 88 11.53 -4.95 -14.35
C VAL A 88 10.23 -5.46 -14.96
N GLN A 89 10.23 -6.65 -15.54
CA GLN A 89 9.05 -7.28 -16.12
C GLN A 89 7.99 -7.61 -15.05
N GLN A 90 8.41 -8.20 -13.93
CA GLN A 90 7.54 -8.46 -12.78
C GLN A 90 6.98 -7.16 -12.22
N ARG A 91 7.82 -6.12 -12.06
CA ARG A 91 7.37 -4.79 -11.61
C ARG A 91 6.27 -4.24 -12.51
N ALA A 92 6.49 -4.24 -13.83
CA ALA A 92 5.54 -3.72 -14.80
C ALA A 92 4.21 -4.51 -14.81
N ALA A 93 4.26 -5.83 -14.63
CA ALA A 93 3.07 -6.66 -14.51
C ALA A 93 2.24 -6.30 -13.26
N LEU A 94 2.89 -6.13 -12.11
CA LEU A 94 2.22 -5.70 -10.87
C LEU A 94 1.64 -4.28 -10.99
N THR A 95 2.37 -3.35 -11.60
CA THR A 95 1.86 -1.99 -11.85
C THR A 95 0.61 -2.03 -12.74
N SER A 96 0.62 -2.82 -13.81
CA SER A 96 -0.59 -2.97 -14.66
C SER A 96 -1.76 -3.64 -13.93
N GLU A 97 -1.50 -4.56 -12.99
CA GLU A 97 -2.52 -5.15 -12.13
C GLU A 97 -3.13 -4.09 -11.19
N LEU A 98 -2.29 -3.25 -10.59
CA LEU A 98 -2.71 -2.12 -9.76
C LEU A 98 -3.57 -1.12 -10.55
N ASP A 99 -3.11 -0.68 -11.72
CA ASP A 99 -3.83 0.28 -12.57
C ASP A 99 -5.27 -0.18 -12.90
N ARG A 100 -5.44 -1.49 -13.15
CA ARG A 100 -6.76 -2.09 -13.41
C ARG A 100 -7.66 -2.06 -12.19
N ILE A 101 -7.10 -2.34 -11.00
CA ILE A 101 -7.85 -2.30 -9.75
C ILE A 101 -8.25 -0.85 -9.42
N GLU A 102 -7.34 0.10 -9.55
CA GLU A 102 -7.61 1.53 -9.33
C GLU A 102 -8.71 2.03 -10.28
N ALA A 103 -8.61 1.73 -11.59
CA ALA A 103 -9.64 2.08 -12.56
C ALA A 103 -11.02 1.51 -12.20
N ARG A 104 -11.06 0.26 -11.68
CA ARG A 104 -12.30 -0.36 -11.20
C ARG A 104 -12.84 0.32 -9.96
N GLN A 105 -11.99 0.68 -9.00
CA GLN A 105 -12.41 1.41 -7.79
C GLN A 105 -13.02 2.78 -8.13
N PHE A 106 -12.40 3.54 -9.04
CA PHE A 106 -12.94 4.82 -9.50
C PHE A 106 -14.28 4.68 -10.22
N ASP A 107 -14.45 3.65 -11.04
CA ASP A 107 -15.73 3.37 -11.71
C ASP A 107 -16.81 3.01 -10.69
N LEU A 108 -16.50 2.17 -9.70
CA LEU A 108 -17.43 1.80 -8.61
C LEU A 108 -17.84 3.02 -7.78
N ILE A 109 -16.90 3.88 -7.38
CA ILE A 109 -17.22 5.14 -6.66
C ILE A 109 -18.17 6.00 -7.48
N ARG A 110 -17.91 6.17 -8.78
CA ARG A 110 -18.76 6.97 -9.68
C ARG A 110 -20.18 6.40 -9.76
N ARG A 111 -20.31 5.08 -9.91
CA ARG A 111 -21.62 4.39 -9.97
C ARG A 111 -22.39 4.49 -8.65
N ILE A 112 -21.72 4.31 -7.51
CA ILE A 112 -22.32 4.46 -6.18
C ILE A 112 -22.79 5.90 -5.96
N GLY A 113 -21.98 6.90 -6.32
CA GLY A 113 -22.36 8.31 -6.22
C GLY A 113 -23.58 8.66 -7.06
N ALA A 114 -23.67 8.14 -8.29
CA ALA A 114 -24.82 8.34 -9.17
C ALA A 114 -26.12 7.72 -8.63
N LEU A 115 -26.04 6.60 -7.92
CA LEU A 115 -27.20 5.89 -7.37
C LEU A 115 -27.67 6.44 -6.01
N SER A 116 -26.74 6.85 -5.15
CA SER A 116 -27.02 7.25 -3.77
C SER A 116 -27.37 8.73 -3.62
N GLY A 117 -26.86 9.59 -4.50
CA GLY A 117 -26.92 11.05 -4.31
C GLY A 117 -26.13 11.54 -3.08
N LEU A 118 -25.32 10.68 -2.46
CA LEU A 118 -24.46 11.00 -1.32
C LEU A 118 -23.14 11.64 -1.79
N ASP A 119 -22.54 12.44 -0.91
CA ASP A 119 -21.20 12.99 -1.12
C ASP A 119 -20.15 11.87 -0.98
N MET A 120 -19.60 11.42 -2.12
CA MET A 120 -18.59 10.37 -2.20
C MET A 120 -17.16 10.87 -1.93
N LYS A 121 -16.99 12.16 -1.62
CA LYS A 121 -15.66 12.79 -1.49
C LYS A 121 -14.78 12.09 -0.44
N ALA A 122 -15.34 11.68 0.70
CA ALA A 122 -14.57 10.98 1.74
C ALA A 122 -14.09 9.58 1.26
N THR A 123 -14.93 8.85 0.54
CA THR A 123 -14.57 7.54 -0.04
C THR A 123 -13.54 7.69 -1.16
N GLN A 124 -13.70 8.71 -2.00
CA GLN A 124 -12.75 9.03 -3.05
C GLN A 124 -11.38 9.39 -2.47
N GLN A 125 -11.33 10.26 -1.46
CA GLN A 125 -10.09 10.58 -0.74
C GLN A 125 -9.42 9.35 -0.14
N ALA A 126 -10.19 8.40 0.42
CA ALA A 126 -9.64 7.17 0.97
C ALA A 126 -9.07 6.23 -0.11
N VAL A 127 -9.70 6.15 -1.29
CA VAL A 127 -9.15 5.41 -2.45
C VAL A 127 -7.90 6.09 -3.01
N ASP A 128 -7.93 7.42 -3.15
CA ASP A 128 -6.79 8.20 -3.64
C ASP A 128 -5.57 8.01 -2.73
N GLU A 129 -5.77 8.06 -1.40
CA GLU A 129 -4.70 7.85 -0.42
C GLU A 129 -4.14 6.42 -0.45
N LEU A 130 -5.00 5.40 -0.55
CA LEU A 130 -4.56 4.01 -0.69
C LEU A 130 -3.73 3.82 -1.96
N SER A 131 -4.23 4.32 -3.10
CA SER A 131 -3.57 4.25 -4.41
C SER A 131 -2.22 4.96 -4.37
N ARG A 132 -2.16 6.18 -3.80
CA ARG A 132 -0.93 6.93 -3.61
C ARG A 132 0.09 6.15 -2.78
N THR A 133 -0.34 5.56 -1.67
CA THR A 133 0.53 4.82 -0.76
C THR A 133 1.10 3.56 -1.44
N ILE A 134 0.30 2.84 -2.22
CA ILE A 134 0.79 1.66 -2.97
C ILE A 134 1.73 2.07 -4.11
N ASN A 135 1.45 3.19 -4.79
CA ASN A 135 2.36 3.73 -5.80
C ASN A 135 3.70 4.16 -5.21
N GLU A 136 3.71 4.69 -3.99
CA GLU A 136 4.95 4.98 -3.25
C GLU A 136 5.77 3.70 -3.01
N ILE A 137 5.14 2.59 -2.65
CA ILE A 137 5.84 1.28 -2.55
C ILE A 137 6.41 0.86 -3.89
N ASN A 138 5.67 1.02 -4.99
CA ASN A 138 6.16 0.71 -6.33
C ASN A 138 7.40 1.54 -6.70
N ASP A 139 7.43 2.82 -6.33
CA ASP A 139 8.57 3.70 -6.57
C ASP A 139 9.80 3.34 -5.72
N LEU A 140 9.57 3.04 -4.44
CA LEU A 140 10.61 2.57 -3.52
C LEU A 140 11.17 1.20 -3.95
N THR A 141 10.34 0.28 -4.43
CA THR A 141 10.79 -0.98 -5.05
C THR A 141 11.67 -0.69 -6.28
N GLY A 142 11.27 0.28 -7.11
CA GLY A 142 12.12 0.75 -8.21
C GLY A 142 13.47 1.30 -7.75
N ALA A 143 13.49 2.05 -6.64
CA ALA A 143 14.72 2.56 -6.04
C ALA A 143 15.61 1.43 -5.52
N ARG A 144 15.04 0.44 -4.80
CA ARG A 144 15.74 -0.76 -4.32
C ARG A 144 16.43 -1.50 -5.47
N MET A 145 15.73 -1.72 -6.57
CA MET A 145 16.29 -2.39 -7.74
C MET A 145 17.47 -1.61 -8.35
N ARG A 146 17.35 -0.27 -8.44
CA ARG A 146 18.45 0.58 -8.92
C ARG A 146 19.64 0.56 -7.96
N ASN A 147 19.40 0.60 -6.66
CA ASN A 147 20.44 0.51 -5.64
C ASN A 147 21.17 -0.84 -5.72
N ALA A 148 20.44 -1.94 -5.88
CA ALA A 148 21.02 -3.28 -6.06
C ALA A 148 21.89 -3.37 -7.32
N ALA A 149 21.40 -2.87 -8.47
CA ALA A 149 22.18 -2.82 -9.70
C ALA A 149 23.45 -1.95 -9.56
N ALA A 150 23.33 -0.79 -8.92
CA ALA A 150 24.46 0.10 -8.66
C ALA A 150 25.48 -0.53 -7.72
N MET A 151 25.03 -1.21 -6.66
CA MET A 151 25.90 -1.95 -5.74
C MET A 151 26.68 -3.06 -6.47
N ASN A 152 26.02 -3.83 -7.34
CA ASN A 152 26.69 -4.85 -8.15
C ASN A 152 27.78 -4.24 -9.04
N GLY A 153 27.50 -3.11 -9.67
CA GLY A 153 28.50 -2.36 -10.45
C GLY A 153 29.68 -1.86 -9.61
N LEU A 154 29.43 -1.39 -8.39
CA LEU A 154 30.49 -0.98 -7.45
C LEU A 154 31.35 -2.17 -7.02
N LEU A 155 30.77 -3.33 -6.74
CA LEU A 155 31.51 -4.54 -6.37
C LEU A 155 32.36 -5.09 -7.54
N GLU A 156 31.86 -5.00 -8.77
CA GLU A 156 32.63 -5.34 -9.96
C GLU A 156 33.82 -4.39 -10.14
N ASN A 157 33.59 -3.09 -9.98
CA ASN A 157 34.62 -2.06 -10.06
C ASN A 157 35.65 -2.18 -8.93
N LEU A 158 35.23 -2.57 -7.73
CA LEU A 158 36.13 -2.92 -6.62
C LEU A 158 37.04 -4.09 -7.02
N GLY A 159 36.49 -5.12 -7.67
CA GLY A 159 37.28 -6.23 -8.20
C GLY A 159 38.28 -5.80 -9.28
N LYS A 160 37.91 -4.85 -10.15
CA LYS A 160 38.83 -4.27 -11.16
C LYS A 160 39.95 -3.46 -10.50
N ALA A 161 39.60 -2.57 -9.57
CA ALA A 161 40.56 -1.77 -8.81
C ALA A 161 41.55 -2.67 -8.06
N GLY A 162 41.05 -3.73 -7.41
CA GLY A 162 41.88 -4.73 -6.73
C GLY A 162 42.87 -5.46 -7.65
N ARG A 163 42.47 -5.81 -8.88
CA ARG A 163 43.38 -6.41 -9.88
C ARG A 163 44.46 -5.44 -10.34
N VAL A 164 44.10 -4.18 -10.60
CA VAL A 164 45.06 -3.15 -11.00
C VAL A 164 46.04 -2.89 -9.86
N PHE A 165 45.54 -2.78 -8.63
CA PHE A 165 46.36 -2.68 -7.41
C PHE A 165 47.35 -3.85 -7.29
N SER A 166 46.86 -5.09 -7.40
CA SER A 166 47.70 -6.29 -7.29
C SER A 166 48.74 -6.37 -8.40
N GLY A 167 48.45 -5.86 -9.61
CA GLY A 167 49.43 -5.81 -10.70
C GLY A 167 50.57 -4.84 -10.41
N VAL A 168 50.26 -3.65 -9.89
CA VAL A 168 51.28 -2.62 -9.58
C VAL A 168 52.09 -3.00 -8.34
N VAL A 169 51.41 -3.25 -7.21
CA VAL A 169 52.08 -3.52 -5.93
C VAL A 169 52.68 -4.91 -5.89
N GLY A 170 52.08 -5.89 -6.57
CA GLY A 170 52.66 -7.22 -6.71
C GLY A 170 53.96 -7.22 -7.49
N SER A 171 54.01 -6.48 -8.61
CA SER A 171 55.27 -6.28 -9.36
C SER A 171 56.34 -5.59 -8.50
N GLU A 172 55.95 -4.59 -7.70
CA GLU A 172 56.86 -3.91 -6.77
C GLU A 172 57.37 -4.86 -5.67
N ALA A 173 56.49 -5.71 -5.12
CA ALA A 173 56.85 -6.71 -4.13
C ALA A 173 57.82 -7.76 -4.71
N ASP A 174 57.61 -8.20 -5.95
CA ASP A 174 58.48 -9.15 -6.65
C ASP A 174 59.85 -8.54 -6.95
N GLU A 175 59.90 -7.28 -7.39
CA GLU A 175 61.15 -6.54 -7.59
C GLU A 175 61.91 -6.36 -6.26
N ALA A 176 61.22 -5.95 -5.21
CA ALA A 176 61.81 -5.79 -3.89
C ALA A 176 62.35 -7.12 -3.33
N ARG A 177 61.62 -8.22 -3.53
CA ARG A 177 62.07 -9.57 -3.16
C ARG A 177 63.32 -9.97 -3.91
N PHE A 178 63.38 -9.68 -5.22
CA PHE A 178 64.56 -9.95 -6.03
C PHE A 178 65.77 -9.15 -5.53
N ASN A 179 65.59 -7.85 -5.25
CA ASN A 179 66.65 -6.98 -4.70
C ASN A 179 67.16 -7.47 -3.35
N VAL A 180 66.28 -7.89 -2.43
CA VAL A 180 66.68 -8.50 -1.15
C VAL A 180 67.51 -9.77 -1.39
N THR A 181 67.06 -10.64 -2.30
CA THR A 181 67.74 -11.91 -2.59
C THR A 181 69.14 -11.66 -3.18
N MET A 182 69.23 -10.78 -4.18
CA MET A 182 70.49 -10.38 -4.80
C MET A 182 71.40 -9.65 -3.82
N GLY A 183 70.86 -8.81 -2.95
CA GLY A 183 71.60 -8.13 -1.88
C GLY A 183 72.26 -9.12 -0.94
N ILE A 184 71.51 -10.12 -0.46
CA ILE A 184 72.04 -11.21 0.38
C ILE A 184 73.10 -12.02 -0.35
N GLU A 185 72.92 -12.31 -1.64
CA GLU A 185 73.92 -13.03 -2.43
C GLU A 185 75.18 -12.22 -2.67
N SER A 186 75.05 -10.91 -2.93
CA SER A 186 76.17 -10.00 -3.20
C SER A 186 77.08 -9.79 -1.99
N ILE A 187 76.56 -9.99 -0.77
CA ILE A 187 77.32 -9.93 0.48
C ILE A 187 78.35 -11.07 0.58
N LYS A 188 78.13 -12.19 -0.12
CA LYS A 188 79.05 -13.34 -0.10
C LYS A 188 80.40 -12.95 -0.70
N GLY A 189 81.44 -12.93 0.13
CA GLY A 189 82.81 -12.59 -0.29
C GLY A 189 83.18 -11.11 -0.14
N LEU A 190 82.26 -10.25 0.31
CA LEU A 190 82.58 -8.88 0.71
C LEU A 190 83.20 -8.84 2.11
N SER A 191 84.02 -7.83 2.37
CA SER A 191 84.61 -7.57 3.70
C SER A 191 84.85 -6.09 3.93
N GLY A 192 85.00 -5.69 5.20
CA GLY A 192 85.25 -4.30 5.59
C GLY A 192 84.15 -3.35 5.13
N GLU A 193 84.55 -2.18 4.63
CA GLU A 193 83.65 -1.07 4.26
C GLU A 193 82.59 -1.45 3.20
N GLN A 194 82.94 -2.37 2.29
CA GLN A 194 82.01 -2.85 1.25
C GLN A 194 80.90 -3.72 1.82
N LEU A 195 81.21 -4.54 2.83
CA LEU A 195 80.23 -5.34 3.54
C LEU A 195 79.28 -4.44 4.33
N ASP A 196 79.81 -3.44 5.03
CA ASP A 196 79.02 -2.48 5.80
C ASP A 196 78.05 -1.69 4.91
N ALA A 197 78.52 -1.23 3.74
CA ALA A 197 77.68 -0.52 2.77
C ALA A 197 76.56 -1.42 2.18
N ALA A 198 76.88 -2.68 1.85
CA ALA A 198 75.90 -3.63 1.33
C ALA A 198 74.84 -3.99 2.40
N MET A 199 75.27 -4.26 3.63
CA MET A 199 74.38 -4.51 4.77
C MET A 199 73.48 -3.31 5.07
N LYS A 200 74.04 -2.10 5.01
CA LYS A 200 73.27 -0.86 5.20
C LYS A 200 72.20 -0.69 4.12
N THR A 201 72.52 -0.94 2.85
CA THR A 201 71.55 -0.86 1.76
C THR A 201 70.42 -1.88 1.94
N LEU A 202 70.79 -3.12 2.27
CA LEU A 202 69.83 -4.20 2.50
C LEU A 202 68.88 -3.86 3.67
N ASN A 203 69.42 -3.35 4.78
CA ASN A 203 68.67 -3.01 5.99
C ASN A 203 67.83 -1.74 5.86
N ASP A 204 68.40 -0.67 5.28
CA ASP A 204 67.79 0.65 5.29
C ASP A 204 66.88 0.88 4.07
N ARG A 205 66.97 0.04 3.02
CA ARG A 205 66.20 0.19 1.78
C ARG A 205 65.47 -1.08 1.36
N ASP A 206 66.19 -2.16 1.06
CA ASP A 206 65.58 -3.30 0.36
C ASP A 206 64.57 -4.06 1.23
N PHE A 207 64.91 -4.33 2.49
CA PHE A 207 63.97 -4.95 3.45
C PHE A 207 62.74 -4.08 3.74
N PRO A 208 62.87 -2.77 4.07
CA PRO A 208 61.73 -1.90 4.30
C PRO A 208 60.77 -1.82 3.10
N VAL A 209 61.29 -1.73 1.87
CA VAL A 209 60.45 -1.68 0.66
C VAL A 209 59.68 -2.99 0.48
N PHE A 210 60.36 -4.13 0.64
CA PHE A 210 59.72 -5.45 0.53
C PHE A 210 58.64 -5.66 1.61
N ASP A 211 58.96 -5.37 2.88
CA ASP A 211 58.03 -5.49 4.00
C ASP A 211 56.82 -4.57 3.83
N PHE A 212 57.04 -3.33 3.37
CA PHE A 212 55.97 -2.39 3.08
C PHE A 212 55.04 -2.90 1.96
N ALA A 213 55.57 -3.32 0.82
CA ALA A 213 54.76 -3.83 -0.29
C ALA A 213 53.90 -5.04 0.15
N ARG A 214 54.47 -5.93 0.98
CA ARG A 214 53.76 -7.07 1.56
C ARG A 214 52.63 -6.67 2.50
N LYS A 215 52.88 -5.72 3.40
CA LYS A 215 51.90 -5.18 4.34
C LYS A 215 50.77 -4.46 3.60
N LEU A 216 51.12 -3.66 2.61
CA LEU A 216 50.16 -2.91 1.81
C LEU A 216 49.19 -3.85 1.08
N GLU A 217 49.69 -4.93 0.47
CA GLU A 217 48.81 -5.95 -0.11
C GLU A 217 47.85 -6.57 0.90
N ALA A 218 48.34 -6.94 2.08
CA ALA A 218 47.50 -7.53 3.12
C ALA A 218 46.39 -6.56 3.56
N GLN A 219 46.74 -5.31 3.82
CA GLN A 219 45.80 -4.27 4.27
C GLN A 219 44.76 -3.91 3.20
N VAL A 220 45.17 -3.79 1.92
CA VAL A 220 44.23 -3.50 0.84
C VAL A 220 43.31 -4.69 0.57
N ASN A 221 43.82 -5.92 0.66
CA ASN A 221 42.99 -7.12 0.58
C ASN A 221 41.97 -7.21 1.74
N GLU A 222 42.40 -6.89 2.97
CA GLU A 222 41.51 -6.76 4.13
C GLU A 222 40.43 -5.71 3.89
N MET A 223 40.80 -4.54 3.38
CA MET A 223 39.86 -3.46 3.03
C MET A 223 38.85 -3.90 1.96
N MET A 224 39.29 -4.59 0.91
CA MET A 224 38.37 -5.14 -0.09
C MET A 224 37.41 -6.16 0.53
N GLY A 225 37.88 -6.97 1.48
CA GLY A 225 37.03 -7.86 2.28
C GLY A 225 35.98 -7.09 3.07
N MET A 226 36.39 -6.05 3.80
CA MET A 226 35.49 -5.18 4.57
C MET A 226 34.44 -4.50 3.69
N LEU A 227 34.80 -4.05 2.48
CA LEU A 227 33.86 -3.43 1.55
C LEU A 227 32.83 -4.45 1.02
N ARG A 228 33.26 -5.68 0.72
CA ARG A 228 32.33 -6.76 0.34
C ARG A 228 31.38 -7.14 1.48
N GLU A 229 31.89 -7.20 2.71
CA GLU A 229 31.08 -7.42 3.91
C GLU A 229 30.08 -6.28 4.10
N THR A 230 30.53 -5.03 3.97
CA THR A 230 29.70 -3.82 4.10
C THR A 230 28.51 -3.85 3.14
N ALA A 231 28.72 -4.29 1.91
CA ALA A 231 27.66 -4.41 0.91
C ALA A 231 26.52 -5.37 1.31
N GLN A 232 26.73 -6.24 2.30
CA GLN A 232 25.77 -7.25 2.75
C GLN A 232 25.21 -6.99 4.15
N ILE A 233 25.59 -5.89 4.81
CA ILE A 233 25.17 -5.60 6.19
C ILE A 233 23.65 -5.44 6.30
N PRO A 234 22.96 -6.13 7.21
CA PRO A 234 21.49 -6.15 7.23
C PRO A 234 20.84 -4.92 7.87
N ASP A 235 21.57 -4.13 8.66
CA ASP A 235 20.99 -3.04 9.45
C ASP A 235 21.94 -1.85 9.62
N LYS A 236 21.37 -0.68 9.97
CA LYS A 236 22.10 0.59 10.05
C LYS A 236 23.14 0.61 11.18
N ALA A 237 22.84 0.02 12.34
CA ALA A 237 23.75 0.05 13.48
C ALA A 237 25.06 -0.71 13.18
N ARG A 238 24.97 -1.87 12.51
CA ARG A 238 26.14 -2.59 12.02
C ARG A 238 26.87 -1.83 10.91
N LEU A 239 26.13 -1.12 10.05
CA LEU A 239 26.72 -0.33 8.97
C LEU A 239 27.55 0.83 9.53
N ASP A 240 27.08 1.49 10.58
CA ASP A 240 27.84 2.56 11.24
C ASP A 240 29.16 2.05 11.84
N ILE A 241 29.15 0.85 12.44
CA ILE A 241 30.38 0.22 12.93
C ILE A 241 31.34 -0.09 11.76
N ALA A 242 30.83 -0.65 10.67
CA ALA A 242 31.64 -0.97 9.49
C ALA A 242 32.21 0.29 8.82
N ARG A 243 31.42 1.36 8.76
CA ARG A 243 31.82 2.68 8.26
C ARG A 243 33.02 3.22 9.05
N GLU A 244 32.97 3.20 10.38
CA GLU A 244 34.06 3.71 11.20
C GLU A 244 35.32 2.83 11.12
N ARG A 245 35.16 1.50 11.04
CA ARG A 245 36.28 0.57 10.81
C ARG A 245 36.95 0.81 9.45
N PHE A 246 36.15 1.00 8.40
CA PHE A 246 36.64 1.30 7.07
C PHE A 246 37.42 2.63 7.06
N LYS A 247 36.86 3.71 7.63
CA LYS A 247 37.55 5.01 7.74
C LYS A 247 38.88 4.90 8.49
N ALA A 248 38.90 4.20 9.63
CA ALA A 248 40.11 3.99 10.40
C ALA A 248 41.19 3.26 9.58
N THR A 249 40.79 2.23 8.82
CA THR A 249 41.71 1.48 7.97
C THR A 249 42.21 2.33 6.80
N ALA A 250 41.34 3.11 6.15
CA ALA A 250 41.71 4.03 5.08
C ALA A 250 42.71 5.09 5.56
N MET A 251 42.48 5.69 6.74
CA MET A 251 43.42 6.63 7.34
C MET A 251 44.77 5.99 7.62
N ARG A 252 44.79 4.77 8.19
CA ARG A 252 46.03 4.04 8.46
C ARG A 252 46.81 3.77 7.17
N ILE A 253 46.15 3.23 6.14
CA ILE A 253 46.78 2.94 4.84
C ILE A 253 47.35 4.22 4.22
N ARG A 254 46.62 5.34 4.26
CA ARG A 254 47.11 6.63 3.72
C ARG A 254 48.33 7.14 4.48
N MET A 255 48.36 7.01 5.81
CA MET A 255 49.53 7.40 6.62
C MET A 255 50.76 6.55 6.29
N GLU A 256 50.60 5.22 6.21
CA GLU A 256 51.68 4.30 5.86
C GLU A 256 52.18 4.53 4.43
N LEU A 257 51.26 4.77 3.49
CA LEU A 257 51.58 5.13 2.11
C LEU A 257 52.37 6.43 2.03
N GLN A 258 52.00 7.46 2.79
CA GLN A 258 52.72 8.74 2.82
C GLN A 258 54.16 8.55 3.32
N ALA A 259 54.35 7.75 4.37
CA ALA A 259 55.69 7.44 4.89
C ALA A 259 56.53 6.68 3.84
N ALA A 260 55.92 5.73 3.13
CA ALA A 260 56.59 4.98 2.08
C ALA A 260 56.95 5.84 0.86
N GLU A 261 56.07 6.76 0.43
CA GLU A 261 56.37 7.70 -0.67
C GLU A 261 57.54 8.64 -0.31
N ALA A 262 57.69 9.01 0.96
CA ALA A 262 58.82 9.82 1.41
C ALA A 262 60.15 9.05 1.38
N ALA A 263 60.11 7.72 1.56
CA ALA A 263 61.29 6.86 1.54
C ALA A 263 61.65 6.38 0.12
N SER A 264 60.65 6.02 -0.68
CA SER A 264 60.79 5.53 -2.06
C SER A 264 59.54 5.90 -2.85
N SER A 265 59.60 6.97 -3.64
CA SER A 265 58.41 7.46 -4.34
C SER A 265 58.00 6.54 -5.49
N ASN A 266 56.71 6.20 -5.54
CA ASN A 266 56.09 5.50 -6.65
C ASN A 266 54.69 6.09 -6.91
N PRO A 267 54.52 6.99 -7.88
CA PRO A 267 53.24 7.66 -8.11
C PRO A 267 52.12 6.68 -8.49
N PHE A 268 52.44 5.55 -9.11
CA PHE A 268 51.44 4.54 -9.48
C PHE A 268 50.89 3.81 -8.26
N ARG A 269 51.73 3.53 -7.26
CA ARG A 269 51.33 2.89 -6.01
C ARG A 269 50.27 3.71 -5.29
N GLY A 270 50.50 5.02 -5.14
CA GLY A 270 49.52 5.90 -4.51
C GLY A 270 48.19 5.96 -5.26
N GLN A 271 48.24 6.02 -6.60
CA GLN A 271 47.03 6.03 -7.43
C GLN A 271 46.19 4.77 -7.28
N VAL A 272 46.82 3.58 -7.29
CA VAL A 272 46.06 2.33 -7.20
C VAL A 272 45.49 2.06 -5.81
N VAL A 273 46.19 2.50 -4.74
CA VAL A 273 45.69 2.42 -3.37
C VAL A 273 44.48 3.33 -3.20
N GLU A 274 44.60 4.60 -3.63
CA GLU A 274 43.51 5.55 -3.52
C GLU A 274 42.31 5.16 -4.37
N ALA A 275 42.52 4.53 -5.53
CA ALA A 275 41.43 3.97 -6.33
C ALA A 275 40.60 2.92 -5.59
N VAL A 276 41.23 2.07 -4.75
CA VAL A 276 40.50 1.10 -3.91
C VAL A 276 39.80 1.79 -2.76
N ILE A 277 40.46 2.73 -2.07
CA ILE A 277 39.84 3.47 -0.95
C ILE A 277 38.61 4.26 -1.43
N ALA A 278 38.71 4.92 -2.59
CA ALA A 278 37.62 5.69 -3.19
C ALA A 278 36.37 4.83 -3.49
N MET A 279 36.50 3.50 -3.63
CA MET A 279 35.33 2.61 -3.79
C MET A 279 34.47 2.54 -2.52
N GLY A 280 35.05 2.79 -1.34
CA GLY A 280 34.34 2.82 -0.08
C GLY A 280 33.88 4.21 0.37
N GLU A 281 34.40 5.27 -0.25
CA GLU A 281 34.14 6.66 0.14
C GLU A 281 33.22 7.42 -0.82
N GLY A 282 32.64 8.51 -0.32
CA GLY A 282 31.88 9.45 -1.12
C GLY A 282 30.44 9.01 -1.43
N ARG A 283 29.67 9.89 -2.08
CA ARG A 283 28.22 9.67 -2.34
C ARG A 283 27.90 8.47 -3.22
N SER A 284 28.89 7.95 -3.93
CA SER A 284 28.77 6.78 -4.80
C SER A 284 29.60 5.59 -4.30
N GLY A 285 30.18 5.68 -3.10
CA GLY A 285 30.90 4.58 -2.48
C GLY A 285 29.97 3.48 -1.97
N ILE A 286 30.55 2.32 -1.69
CA ILE A 286 29.82 1.13 -1.21
C ILE A 286 29.12 1.40 0.13
N VAL A 287 29.74 2.15 1.04
CA VAL A 287 29.17 2.45 2.36
C VAL A 287 27.89 3.29 2.22
N GLU A 288 27.95 4.39 1.48
CA GLU A 288 26.81 5.26 1.20
C GLU A 288 25.72 4.56 0.36
N MET A 289 26.12 3.69 -0.56
CA MET A 289 25.16 2.89 -1.32
C MET A 289 24.38 1.95 -0.41
N ARG A 290 25.05 1.29 0.54
CA ARG A 290 24.39 0.43 1.53
C ARG A 290 23.46 1.23 2.43
N GLU A 291 23.86 2.41 2.88
CA GLU A 291 23.03 3.29 3.71
C GLU A 291 21.73 3.67 2.97
N ARG A 292 21.83 4.02 1.68
CA ARG A 292 20.66 4.30 0.84
C ARG A 292 19.73 3.10 0.73
N ASP A 293 20.28 1.92 0.47
CA ASP A 293 19.49 0.69 0.35
C ASP A 293 18.75 0.37 1.66
N LEU A 294 19.44 0.43 2.81
CA LEU A 294 18.82 0.21 4.12
C LEU A 294 17.75 1.27 4.44
N THR A 295 17.96 2.52 4.02
CA THR A 295 16.96 3.58 4.16
C THR A 295 15.72 3.27 3.33
N THR A 296 15.88 2.93 2.05
CA THR A 296 14.77 2.52 1.17
C THR A 296 14.02 1.31 1.73
N LEU A 297 14.71 0.31 2.28
CA LEU A 297 14.05 -0.84 2.92
C LEU A 297 13.24 -0.44 4.16
N GLY A 298 13.77 0.47 4.99
CA GLY A 298 13.07 1.02 6.15
C GLY A 298 11.84 1.86 5.76
N GLU A 299 11.94 2.64 4.68
CA GLU A 299 10.83 3.38 4.09
C GLU A 299 9.74 2.42 3.61
N ILE A 300 10.08 1.37 2.85
CA ILE A 300 9.08 0.39 2.39
C ILE A 300 8.36 -0.28 3.57
N ALA A 301 9.10 -0.69 4.61
CA ALA A 301 8.50 -1.29 5.80
C ALA A 301 7.54 -0.32 6.54
N THR A 302 7.82 0.98 6.49
CA THR A 302 6.96 2.01 7.06
C THR A 302 5.74 2.25 6.18
N THR A 303 5.93 2.40 4.86
CA THR A 303 4.86 2.62 3.88
C THR A 303 3.88 1.43 3.83
N LEU A 304 4.35 0.19 4.00
CA LEU A 304 3.48 -0.99 4.13
C LEU A 304 2.50 -0.87 5.32
N LYS A 305 2.95 -0.35 6.47
CA LYS A 305 2.06 -0.09 7.62
C LYS A 305 1.05 1.01 7.30
N THR A 306 1.46 2.01 6.52
CA THR A 306 0.56 3.08 6.04
C THR A 306 -0.50 2.53 5.09
N VAL A 307 -0.17 1.56 4.23
CA VAL A 307 -1.15 0.86 3.36
C VAL A 307 -2.24 0.21 4.19
N ASP A 308 -1.88 -0.51 5.27
CA ASP A 308 -2.87 -1.15 6.14
C ASP A 308 -3.82 -0.12 6.78
N SER A 309 -3.28 1.02 7.22
CA SER A 309 -4.08 2.13 7.78
C SER A 309 -4.99 2.79 6.74
N ALA A 310 -4.50 3.03 5.53
CA ALA A 310 -5.28 3.58 4.43
C ALA A 310 -6.41 2.63 4.02
N ALA A 311 -6.11 1.33 3.94
CA ALA A 311 -7.09 0.28 3.66
C ALA A 311 -8.16 0.18 4.75
N ALA A 312 -7.79 0.30 6.04
CA ALA A 312 -8.75 0.34 7.14
C ALA A 312 -9.67 1.56 7.07
N THR A 313 -9.13 2.72 6.69
CA THR A 313 -9.93 3.95 6.49
C THR A 313 -10.92 3.77 5.34
N LEU A 314 -10.49 3.20 4.21
CA LEU A 314 -11.36 2.91 3.08
C LEU A 314 -12.47 1.92 3.46
N ARG A 315 -12.15 0.82 4.16
CA ARG A 315 -13.16 -0.13 4.66
C ARG A 315 -14.19 0.57 5.54
N GLY A 316 -13.76 1.43 6.46
CA GLY A 316 -14.68 2.21 7.30
C GLY A 316 -15.59 3.17 6.52
N GLN A 317 -15.14 3.71 5.38
CA GLN A 317 -16.02 4.50 4.50
C GLN A 317 -17.01 3.61 3.74
N VAL A 318 -16.57 2.44 3.29
CA VAL A 318 -17.46 1.47 2.62
C VAL A 318 -18.52 0.93 3.58
N ASP A 319 -18.16 0.64 4.84
CA ASP A 319 -19.10 0.19 5.87
C ASP A 319 -20.19 1.24 6.12
N LYS A 320 -19.83 2.53 6.19
CA LYS A 320 -20.81 3.64 6.28
C LYS A 320 -21.75 3.69 5.08
N LEU A 321 -21.25 3.43 3.86
CA LEU A 321 -22.09 3.37 2.67
C LEU A 321 -23.07 2.19 2.75
N VAL A 322 -22.63 1.02 3.21
CA VAL A 322 -23.48 -0.16 3.39
C VAL A 322 -24.51 0.06 4.50
N GLU A 323 -24.11 0.62 5.64
CA GLU A 323 -25.01 0.95 6.75
C GLU A 323 -26.06 1.98 6.34
N GLY A 324 -25.67 3.04 5.62
CA GLY A 324 -26.59 4.02 5.06
C GLY A 324 -27.62 3.38 4.12
N ALA A 325 -27.15 2.57 3.17
CA ALA A 325 -28.01 1.85 2.24
C ALA A 325 -29.00 0.91 2.94
N ARG A 326 -28.55 0.18 3.96
CA ARG A 326 -29.38 -0.72 4.77
C ARG A 326 -30.38 0.03 5.64
N GLY A 327 -29.96 1.11 6.29
CA GLY A 327 -30.82 1.94 7.12
C GLY A 327 -31.98 2.55 6.32
N GLU A 328 -31.68 3.08 5.14
CA GLU A 328 -32.70 3.58 4.22
C GLU A 328 -33.64 2.48 3.72
N ALA A 329 -33.11 1.29 3.42
CA ALA A 329 -33.94 0.14 3.04
C ALA A 329 -34.89 -0.31 4.16
N VAL A 330 -34.41 -0.36 5.41
CA VAL A 330 -35.23 -0.70 6.58
C VAL A 330 -36.29 0.38 6.83
N ALA A 331 -35.94 1.66 6.72
CA ALA A 331 -36.90 2.76 6.86
C ALA A 331 -38.00 2.72 5.78
N ALA A 332 -37.64 2.42 4.53
CA ALA A 332 -38.60 2.24 3.43
C ALA A 332 -39.53 1.04 3.67
N SER A 333 -39.00 -0.07 4.18
CA SER A 333 -39.79 -1.25 4.55
C SER A 333 -40.75 -0.97 5.71
N ALA A 334 -40.27 -0.31 6.78
CA ALA A 334 -41.09 0.06 7.94
C ALA A 334 -42.20 1.06 7.56
N SER A 335 -41.90 2.05 6.71
CA SER A 335 -42.90 2.95 6.12
C SER A 335 -43.97 2.17 5.37
N THR A 336 -43.56 1.21 4.53
CA THR A 336 -44.48 0.36 3.76
C THR A 336 -45.35 -0.50 4.67
N ALA A 337 -44.78 -1.10 5.72
CA ALA A 337 -45.54 -1.88 6.70
C ALA A 337 -46.59 -1.00 7.43
N SER A 338 -46.23 0.21 7.84
CA SER A 338 -47.15 1.15 8.49
C SER A 338 -48.29 1.59 7.55
N LEU A 339 -47.99 1.75 6.27
CA LEU A 339 -48.95 2.12 5.24
C LEU A 339 -49.90 0.96 4.94
N ILE A 340 -49.39 -0.27 4.81
CA ILE A 340 -50.20 -1.48 4.64
C ILE A 340 -51.19 -1.60 5.81
N GLN A 341 -50.70 -1.46 7.05
CA GLN A 341 -51.53 -1.54 8.25
C GLN A 341 -52.63 -0.45 8.28
N GLN A 342 -52.32 0.79 7.86
CA GLN A 342 -53.34 1.82 7.69
C GLN A 342 -54.38 1.46 6.63
N SER A 343 -53.96 0.94 5.47
CA SER A 343 -54.90 0.52 4.43
C SER A 343 -55.77 -0.68 4.87
N GLU A 344 -55.22 -1.64 5.62
CA GLU A 344 -56.01 -2.73 6.22
C GLU A 344 -57.06 -2.18 7.20
N MET A 345 -56.70 -1.20 8.02
CA MET A 345 -57.63 -0.57 8.96
C MET A 345 -58.79 0.14 8.25
N TRP A 346 -58.49 0.88 7.17
CA TRP A 346 -59.52 1.53 6.35
C TRP A 346 -60.40 0.52 5.61
N LEU A 347 -59.83 -0.54 5.02
CA LEU A 347 -60.60 -1.60 4.37
C LEU A 347 -61.49 -2.35 5.38
N GLY A 348 -60.97 -2.63 6.58
CA GLY A 348 -61.74 -3.22 7.67
C GLY A 348 -62.88 -2.32 8.14
N ALA A 349 -62.62 -1.02 8.31
CA ALA A 349 -63.65 -0.04 8.70
C ALA A 349 -64.75 0.11 7.62
N ILE A 350 -64.37 0.13 6.34
CA ILE A 350 -65.31 0.17 5.21
C ILE A 350 -66.11 -1.14 5.15
N GLY A 351 -65.47 -2.29 5.35
CA GLY A 351 -66.12 -3.60 5.40
C GLY A 351 -67.15 -3.71 6.54
N ILE A 352 -66.76 -3.37 7.77
CA ILE A 352 -67.67 -3.38 8.93
C ILE A 352 -68.80 -2.35 8.74
N GLY A 353 -68.49 -1.14 8.28
CA GLY A 353 -69.49 -0.11 7.99
C GLY A 353 -70.51 -0.57 6.94
N SER A 354 -70.06 -1.25 5.89
CA SER A 354 -70.94 -1.81 4.85
C SER A 354 -71.88 -2.89 5.37
N LEU A 355 -71.39 -3.77 6.24
CA LEU A 355 -72.17 -4.80 6.91
C LEU A 355 -73.24 -4.21 7.81
N LEU A 356 -72.90 -3.18 8.59
CA LEU A 356 -73.85 -2.48 9.46
C LEU A 356 -74.94 -1.75 8.67
N ILE A 357 -74.57 -1.10 7.58
CA ILE A 357 -75.52 -0.41 6.70
C ILE A 357 -76.45 -1.43 6.01
N ALA A 358 -75.91 -2.54 5.50
CA ALA A 358 -76.69 -3.62 4.92
C ALA A 358 -77.67 -4.24 5.93
N LEU A 359 -77.23 -4.46 7.17
CA LEU A 359 -78.09 -4.95 8.24
C LEU A 359 -79.24 -3.98 8.54
N SER A 360 -78.95 -2.68 8.62
CA SER A 360 -79.94 -1.62 8.87
C SER A 360 -80.99 -1.46 7.77
N LEU A 361 -80.63 -1.79 6.52
CA LEU A 361 -81.54 -1.80 5.37
C LEU A 361 -82.40 -3.07 5.29
N SER A 362 -81.92 -4.18 5.90
CA SER A 362 -82.60 -5.48 5.93
C SER A 362 -83.68 -5.60 7.03
N LEU A 363 -83.48 -4.90 8.15
CA LEU A 363 -84.48 -4.69 9.21
C LEU A 363 -85.54 -3.66 8.77
#